data_AF-A0A060CAT6-F1
#
_entry.id   AF-A0A060CAT6-F1
#
_cell.length_a   1.000
_cell.length_b   1.000
_cell.length_c   1.000
_cell.angle_alpha   90.00
_cell.angle_beta   90.00
_cell.angle_gamma   90.00
#
_symmetry.space_group_name_H-M   'P 1'
#
loop_
_entity.id
_entity.type
_entity.pdbx_description
1 polymer ?
#
loop_
_entity_poly.entity_id
_entity_poly.type
_entity_poly.pdbx_seq_one_letter_code
_entity_poly.pdbx_strand_id
1 'polypeptide(L)'
;QSQVAVVFAGLPDSFESEGYDRTKMQLPDYQNKLIAAIAEVQPNTIVVLHNGSPVEMPWINEVKGVIETYLGGQAVGQAVVNI
;
A
#
# COMPACT_ATOMS: atom_id res chain seq x y z
N GLN A 1 -20.08 -2.27 10.66
CA GLN A 1 -19.52 -2.34 9.29
C GLN A 1 -19.26 -0.92 8.81
N SER A 2 -18.13 -0.67 8.15
CA SER A 2 -17.83 0.61 7.49
C SER A 2 -18.40 0.63 6.06
N GLN A 3 -18.57 1.82 5.48
CA GLN A 3 -18.95 1.99 4.08
C GLN A 3 -17.76 1.82 3.11
N VAL A 4 -16.56 2.12 3.59
CA VAL A 4 -15.28 2.09 2.87
C VAL A 4 -14.21 1.56 3.83
N ALA A 5 -13.23 0.82 3.32
CA ALA A 5 -11.99 0.54 4.03
C ALA A 5 -10.82 1.23 3.32
N VAL A 6 -10.00 1.96 4.09
CA VAL A 6 -8.77 2.59 3.59
C VAL A 6 -7.59 1.88 4.25
N VAL A 7 -6.79 1.19 3.45
CA VAL A 7 -5.66 0.38 3.92
C VAL A 7 -4.37 1.08 3.53
N PHE A 8 -3.56 1.44 4.52
CA PHE A 8 -2.21 1.95 4.30
C PHE A 8 -1.23 0.77 4.25
N ALA A 9 -0.51 0.64 3.14
CA ALA A 9 0.43 -0.43 2.87
C ALA A 9 1.71 0.14 2.24
N GLY A 10 2.79 -0.62 2.25
CA GLY A 10 4.07 -0.11 1.79
C GLY A 10 5.27 -0.95 2.18
N LEU A 11 6.45 -0.40 1.90
CA LEU A 11 7.73 -1.02 2.22
C LEU A 11 8.27 -0.44 3.53
N PRO A 12 8.67 -1.29 4.50
CA PRO A 12 9.37 -0.81 5.69
C PRO A 12 10.81 -0.41 5.34
N ASP A 13 11.45 0.39 6.20
CA ASP A 13 12.84 0.85 6.03
C ASP A 13 13.83 -0.30 5.72
N SER A 14 13.62 -1.47 6.32
CA SER A 14 14.46 -2.65 6.08
C SER A 14 14.37 -3.21 4.64
N PHE A 15 13.38 -2.80 3.86
CA PHE A 15 13.23 -3.18 2.46
C PHE A 15 13.82 -2.11 1.54
N GLU A 16 13.95 -0.86 1.97
CA GLU A 16 14.46 0.24 1.15
C GLU A 16 15.44 1.09 1.96
N SER A 17 16.68 0.59 2.07
CA SER A 17 17.75 1.28 2.78
C SER A 17 18.98 1.41 1.90
N GLU A 18 19.83 2.37 2.25
CA GLU A 18 21.14 2.55 1.65
C GLU A 18 22.02 1.29 1.81
N GLY A 19 22.82 0.99 0.79
CA GLY A 19 23.86 -0.04 0.84
C GLY A 19 23.44 -1.42 0.35
N TYR A 20 22.20 -1.60 -0.11
CA TYR A 20 21.76 -2.82 -0.79
C TYR A 20 20.57 -2.59 -1.70
N ASP A 21 20.41 -3.47 -2.69
CA ASP A 21 19.25 -3.52 -3.56
C ASP A 21 18.23 -4.54 -3.05
N ARG A 22 16.95 -4.30 -3.34
CA ARG A 22 15.89 -5.30 -3.12
C ARG A 22 16.06 -6.47 -4.09
N THR A 23 15.80 -7.68 -3.60
CA THR A 23 15.81 -8.91 -4.41
C THR A 23 14.44 -9.27 -4.99
N LYS A 24 13.37 -8.62 -4.51
CA LYS A 24 11.98 -8.82 -4.93
C LYS A 24 11.22 -7.51 -4.92
N MET A 25 10.18 -7.42 -5.76
CA MET A 25 9.30 -6.24 -5.85
C MET A 25 8.04 -6.35 -4.98
N GLN A 26 7.89 -7.43 -4.21
CA GLN A 26 6.67 -7.68 -3.43
C GLN A 26 6.59 -6.78 -2.20
N LEU A 27 5.37 -6.34 -1.87
CA LEU A 27 5.06 -5.94 -0.50
C LEU A 27 5.34 -7.10 0.47
N PRO A 28 5.55 -6.83 1.77
CA PRO A 28 5.63 -7.90 2.75
C PRO A 28 4.42 -8.84 2.65
N ASP A 29 4.65 -10.15 2.63
CA ASP A 29 3.61 -11.16 2.32
C ASP A 29 2.34 -11.02 3.17
N TYR A 30 2.51 -10.61 4.44
CA TYR A 30 1.37 -10.39 5.35
C TYR A 30 0.50 -9.20 4.92
N GLN A 31 1.06 -8.16 4.30
CA GLN A 31 0.26 -7.04 3.78
C GLN A 31 -0.55 -7.47 2.57
N ASN A 32 0.04 -8.24 1.64
CA ASN A 32 -0.70 -8.79 0.49
C ASN A 32 -1.88 -9.66 0.94
N LYS A 33 -1.65 -10.54 1.93
CA LYS A 33 -2.73 -11.38 2.50
C LYS A 33 -3.80 -10.55 3.20
N LEU A 34 -3.40 -9.52 3.95
CA LEU A 34 -4.33 -8.63 4.64
C LEU A 34 -5.22 -7.87 3.64
N ILE A 35 -4.63 -7.31 2.58
CA ILE A 35 -5.38 -6.54 1.58
C ILE A 35 -6.39 -7.45 0.87
N ALA A 36 -5.98 -8.64 0.43
CA ALA A 36 -6.90 -9.60 -0.19
C ALA A 36 -8.06 -9.99 0.74
N ALA A 37 -7.75 -10.29 2.01
CA ALA A 37 -8.77 -10.67 2.99
C ALA A 37 -9.76 -9.52 3.30
N ILE A 38 -9.30 -8.26 3.29
CA ILE A 38 -10.17 -7.09 3.46
C ILE A 38 -11.02 -6.88 2.20
N ALA A 39 -10.43 -6.97 1.01
CA ALA A 39 -11.11 -6.80 -0.26
C ALA A 39 -12.24 -7.81 -0.47
N GLU A 40 -12.06 -9.06 0.01
CA GLU A 40 -13.06 -10.11 -0.02
C GLU A 40 -14.35 -9.73 0.74
N VAL A 41 -14.23 -9.04 1.87
CA VAL A 41 -15.37 -8.70 2.75
C VAL A 41 -15.84 -7.25 2.64
N GLN A 42 -15.05 -6.38 2.01
CA GLN A 42 -15.33 -4.97 1.78
C GLN A 42 -15.00 -4.59 0.33
N PRO A 43 -15.98 -4.63 -0.59
CA PRO A 43 -15.77 -4.28 -1.99
C PRO A 43 -15.34 -2.82 -2.20
N ASN A 44 -15.62 -1.92 -1.26
CA ASN A 44 -15.15 -0.53 -1.28
C ASN A 44 -13.81 -0.36 -0.56
N THR A 45 -12.83 -1.19 -0.91
CA THR A 45 -11.47 -1.10 -0.38
C THR A 45 -10.60 -0.20 -1.24
N ILE A 46 -9.94 0.77 -0.62
CA ILE A 46 -8.93 1.65 -1.23
C ILE A 46 -7.60 1.36 -0.55
N VAL A 47 -6.55 1.15 -1.34
CA VAL A 47 -5.18 0.96 -0.82
C VAL A 47 -4.36 2.23 -1.07
N VAL A 48 -3.73 2.74 -0.01
CA VAL A 48 -2.78 3.86 -0.08
C VAL A 48 -1.38 3.29 0.08
N LEU A 49 -0.52 3.49 -0.91
CA LEU A 49 0.82 2.92 -0.97
C LEU A 49 1.90 3.92 -0.57
N HIS A 50 2.83 3.46 0.28
CA HIS A 50 4.05 4.15 0.69
C HIS A 50 5.27 3.28 0.39
N ASN A 51 5.92 3.52 -0.75
CA ASN A 51 7.13 2.81 -1.17
C ASN A 51 8.03 3.73 -2.00
N GLY A 52 9.34 3.61 -1.87
CA GLY A 52 10.30 4.41 -2.64
C GLY A 52 10.42 4.01 -4.11
N SER A 53 9.99 2.80 -4.47
CA SER A 53 10.13 2.22 -5.81
C SER A 53 8.97 1.24 -6.10
N PRO A 54 8.67 0.88 -7.38
CA PRO A 54 7.50 0.08 -7.71
C PRO A 54 7.37 -1.24 -6.93
N VAL A 55 6.13 -1.66 -6.71
CA VAL A 55 5.76 -2.91 -6.03
C VAL A 55 4.76 -3.75 -6.83
N GLU A 56 4.81 -5.07 -6.63
CA GLU A 56 3.81 -6.01 -7.15
C GLU A 56 2.49 -5.90 -6.36
N MET A 57 1.36 -5.85 -7.06
CA MET A 57 0.02 -5.75 -6.49
C MET A 57 -0.87 -6.92 -6.97
N PRO A 58 -0.71 -8.14 -6.43
CA PRO A 58 -1.49 -9.30 -6.88
C PRO A 58 -3.00 -9.12 -6.69
N TRP A 59 -3.42 -8.31 -5.71
CA TRP A 59 -4.80 -7.96 -5.36
C TRP A 59 -5.37 -6.78 -6.16
N ILE A 60 -4.67 -6.25 -7.18
CA ILE A 60 -5.06 -5.01 -7.88
C ILE A 60 -6.47 -5.03 -8.46
N ASN A 61 -6.95 -6.21 -8.88
CA ASN A 61 -8.29 -6.38 -9.45
C ASN A 61 -9.38 -6.61 -8.39
N GLU A 62 -9.02 -6.71 -7.11
CA GLU A 62 -9.94 -6.98 -5.99
C GLU A 62 -10.30 -5.69 -5.23
N VAL A 63 -9.54 -4.61 -5.42
CA VAL A 63 -9.76 -3.32 -4.75
C VAL A 63 -10.43 -2.31 -5.67
N LYS A 64 -11.13 -1.32 -5.09
CA LYS A 64 -11.80 -0.24 -5.84
C LYS A 64 -10.85 0.83 -6.33
N GLY A 65 -9.72 1.00 -5.66
CA GLY A 65 -8.76 2.04 -6.01
C GLY A 65 -7.43 1.88 -5.29
N VAL A 66 -6.40 2.44 -5.91
CA VAL A 66 -5.05 2.54 -5.36
C VAL A 66 -4.58 3.98 -5.47
N ILE A 67 -3.99 4.50 -4.40
CA ILE A 67 -3.35 5.81 -4.35
C ILE A 67 -1.86 5.56 -4.07
N GLU A 68 -1.00 5.82 -5.05
CA GLU A 68 0.45 5.78 -4.88
C GLU A 68 0.95 7.12 -4.33
N THR A 69 1.57 7.10 -3.15
CA THR A 69 1.97 8.32 -2.42
C THR A 69 3.46 8.41 -2.18
N TYR A 70 4.23 7.38 -2.55
CA TYR A 70 5.66 7.25 -2.33
C TYR A 70 6.06 7.63 -0.88
N LEU A 71 7.25 8.21 -0.72
CA LEU A 71 7.75 8.75 0.54
C LEU A 71 7.59 10.27 0.56
N GLY A 72 6.35 10.75 0.70
CA GLY A 72 5.97 12.18 0.60
C GLY A 72 6.45 13.12 1.72
N GLY A 73 7.39 12.69 2.57
CA GLY A 73 7.98 13.50 3.63
C GLY A 73 7.01 13.93 4.74
N GLN A 74 7.40 14.95 5.51
CA GLN A 74 6.73 15.34 6.76
C GLN A 74 5.24 15.73 6.64
N ALA A 75 4.79 16.12 5.44
CA ALA A 75 3.43 16.58 5.19
C ALA A 75 2.56 15.51 4.50
N VAL A 76 3.07 14.29 4.31
CA VAL A 76 2.40 13.25 3.52
C VAL A 76 0.99 12.93 4.03
N GLY A 77 0.78 12.90 5.35
CA GLY A 77 -0.55 12.64 5.91
C GLY A 77 -1.60 13.69 5.47
N GLN A 78 -1.24 14.98 5.49
CA GLN A 78 -2.14 16.04 5.03
C GLN A 78 -2.31 16.03 3.51
N ALA A 79 -1.25 15.70 2.77
CA ALA A 79 -1.32 15.57 1.32
C ALA A 79 -2.29 14.45 0.90
N VAL A 80 -2.20 13.27 1.54
CA VAL A 80 -3.08 12.13 1.26
C VAL A 80 -4.54 12.44 1.55
N VAL A 81 -4.83 13.18 2.63
CA VAL A 81 -6.22 13.61 2.95
C VAL A 81 -6.82 14.53 1.88
N ASN A 82 -5.99 15.27 1.14
CA ASN A 82 -6.43 16.24 0.15
C ASN A 82 -6.61 15.67 -1.27
N ILE A 83 -6.23 14.40 -1.48
CA ILE A 83 -6.38 13.66 -2.75
C ILE A 83 -7.72 12.92 -2.71
#